data_AF-A0A945WMV7-F1
#
_entry.id   AF-A0A945WMV7-F1
#
_cell.length_a   1.000
_cell.length_b   1.000
_cell.length_c   1.000
_cell.angle_alpha   90.00
_cell.angle_beta   90.00
_cell.angle_gamma   90.00
#
_symmetry.space_group_name_H-M   'P 1'
#
loop_
_entity.id
_entity.type
_entity.pdbx_description
1 polymer ?
#
loop_
_entity_poly.entity_id
_entity_poly.type
_entity_poly.pdbx_seq_one_letter_code
_entity_poly.pdbx_strand_id
1 'polypeptide(L)'
;MLRRENARQYERYRPELVDIDGQSIAETGDSEPDNKMDRELLHKAINRLESDYREPLLLQVIGGFSGKEIADMLQLNNNTVMTRLFRARSKLRKEFDLDPDTVDQED
;
A
#
# COMPACT_ATOMS: atom_id res chain seq x y z
N MET A 1 -9.48 -0.51 -28.95
CA MET A 1 -9.37 0.73 -28.13
C MET A 1 -10.29 0.60 -26.93
N LEU A 2 -9.81 0.13 -25.79
CA LEU A 2 -10.59 0.08 -24.55
C LEU A 2 -9.71 0.65 -23.43
N ARG A 3 -9.60 1.97 -23.38
CA ARG A 3 -8.76 2.69 -22.41
C ARG A 3 -9.53 3.74 -21.61
N ARG A 4 -10.86 3.66 -21.53
CA ARG A 4 -11.67 4.71 -20.89
C ARG A 4 -12.98 4.25 -20.27
N GLU A 5 -12.99 3.16 -19.50
CA GLU A 5 -14.18 2.81 -18.69
C GLU A 5 -13.98 2.96 -17.18
N ASN A 6 -12.74 2.99 -16.68
CA ASN A 6 -12.50 3.12 -15.24
C ASN A 6 -12.55 4.58 -14.70
N ALA A 7 -12.84 5.57 -15.55
CA ALA A 7 -12.74 6.98 -15.21
C ALA A 7 -14.02 7.59 -14.59
N ARG A 8 -15.16 6.89 -14.64
CA ARG A 8 -16.47 7.50 -14.30
C ARG A 8 -17.04 7.14 -12.93
N GLN A 9 -16.52 6.13 -12.24
CA GLN A 9 -17.07 5.74 -10.93
C GLN A 9 -16.40 6.39 -9.72
N TYR A 10 -15.24 7.03 -9.89
CA TYR A 10 -14.44 7.55 -8.76
C TYR A 10 -14.59 9.06 -8.52
N GLU A 11 -15.50 9.75 -9.19
CA GLU A 11 -15.68 11.21 -9.08
C GLU A 11 -16.18 11.68 -7.70
N ARG A 12 -16.53 10.75 -6.79
CA ARG A 12 -17.09 11.09 -5.46
C ARG A 12 -16.54 10.31 -4.27
N TYR A 13 -15.46 9.56 -4.42
CA TYR A 13 -14.80 8.95 -3.26
C TYR A 13 -13.51 9.72 -2.96
N ARG A 14 -13.60 10.67 -2.02
CA ARG A 14 -12.41 11.24 -1.34
C ARG A 14 -12.16 10.35 -0.13
N PRO A 15 -11.28 9.34 -0.20
CA PRO A 15 -10.82 8.69 1.02
C PRO A 15 -10.22 9.78 1.91
N GLU A 16 -10.66 9.84 3.16
CA GLU A 16 -10.00 10.69 4.16
C GLU A 16 -8.57 10.16 4.30
N LEU A 17 -7.63 10.99 3.84
CA LEU A 17 -6.21 10.69 3.94
C LEU A 17 -5.82 10.97 5.39
N VAL A 18 -5.82 9.93 6.20
CA VAL A 18 -5.14 9.97 7.50
C VAL A 18 -3.65 9.93 7.19
N ASP A 19 -2.95 11.01 7.54
CA ASP A 19 -1.49 11.04 7.56
C ASP A 19 -1.02 9.97 8.54
N ILE A 20 -0.44 8.88 8.01
CA ILE A 20 0.30 7.91 8.81
C ILE A 20 1.70 8.51 9.00
N ASP A 21 1.76 9.60 9.76
CA ASP A 21 3.01 10.24 10.14
C ASP A 21 3.52 9.50 11.38
N GLY A 22 4.54 8.65 11.20
CA GLY A 22 5.38 8.19 12.30
C GLY A 22 5.07 6.84 12.94
N GLN A 23 4.53 5.83 12.22
CA GLN A 23 4.69 4.45 12.71
C GLN A 23 6.15 4.02 12.53
N SER A 24 6.92 4.17 13.61
CA SER A 24 8.19 3.49 13.82
C SER A 24 8.01 2.02 13.42
N ILE A 25 8.74 1.60 12.40
CA ILE A 25 8.99 0.18 12.13
C ILE A 25 9.73 -0.29 13.38
N ALA A 26 8.99 -0.87 14.33
CA ALA A 26 9.58 -1.38 15.55
C ALA A 26 10.60 -2.45 15.12
N GLU A 27 11.87 -2.20 15.39
CA GLU A 27 12.95 -3.18 15.25
C GLU A 27 12.78 -4.25 16.34
N THR A 28 11.71 -5.04 16.26
CA THR A 28 11.42 -6.10 17.22
C THR A 28 11.85 -7.43 16.61
N GLY A 29 13.07 -7.86 16.90
CA GLY A 29 13.45 -9.28 16.97
C GLY A 29 13.67 -10.02 15.64
N ASP A 30 14.77 -9.75 14.95
CA ASP A 30 15.21 -10.46 13.72
C ASP A 30 15.64 -11.93 13.95
N SER A 31 15.49 -12.46 15.19
CA SER A 31 16.02 -13.77 15.62
C SER A 31 14.97 -14.86 15.80
N GLU A 32 13.67 -14.54 15.78
CA GLU A 32 12.63 -15.56 15.89
C GLU A 32 12.25 -16.13 14.51
N PRO A 33 12.13 -17.46 14.36
CA PRO A 33 11.84 -18.09 13.08
C PRO A 33 10.48 -17.67 12.49
N ASP A 34 9.50 -17.33 13.34
CA ASP A 34 8.20 -16.79 12.94
C ASP A 34 8.35 -15.42 12.24
N ASN A 35 9.11 -14.49 12.84
CA ASN A 35 9.34 -13.16 12.27
C ASN A 35 10.04 -13.22 10.90
N LYS A 36 10.92 -14.21 10.70
CA LYS A 36 11.57 -14.42 9.40
C LYS A 36 10.58 -14.92 8.34
N MET A 37 9.70 -15.85 8.71
CA MET A 37 8.66 -16.37 7.81
C MET A 37 7.70 -15.25 7.39
N ASP A 38 7.22 -14.46 8.36
CA ASP A 38 6.31 -13.34 8.11
C ASP A 38 6.94 -12.28 7.20
N ARG A 39 8.23 -11.99 7.39
CA ARG A 39 8.98 -11.08 6.52
C ARG A 39 9.10 -11.61 5.09
N GLU A 40 9.38 -12.90 4.91
CA GLU A 40 9.44 -13.50 3.58
C GLU A 40 8.07 -13.45 2.87
N LEU A 41 6.98 -13.67 3.61
CA LEU A 41 5.62 -13.55 3.08
C LEU A 41 5.30 -12.11 2.67
N LEU A 42 5.61 -11.12 3.51
CA LEU A 42 5.45 -9.70 3.21
C LEU A 42 6.26 -9.29 1.96
N HIS A 43 7.52 -9.71 1.87
CA HIS A 43 8.36 -9.44 0.70
C HIS A 43 7.75 -10.05 -0.58
N LYS A 44 7.25 -11.29 -0.52
CA LYS A 44 6.57 -11.93 -1.66
C LYS A 44 5.30 -11.17 -2.06
N ALA A 45 4.50 -10.73 -1.09
CA ALA A 45 3.28 -9.97 -1.33
C ALA A 45 3.57 -8.62 -2.01
N ILE A 46 4.58 -7.87 -1.52
CA ILE A 46 5.03 -6.61 -2.15
C ILE A 46 5.50 -6.85 -3.59
N ASN A 47 6.24 -7.95 -3.83
CA ASN A 47 6.71 -8.33 -5.16
C ASN A 47 5.60 -8.77 -6.13
N ARG A 48 4.40 -9.10 -5.63
CA ARG A 48 3.21 -9.38 -6.46
C ARG A 48 2.42 -8.13 -6.85
N LEU A 49 2.62 -7.01 -6.15
CA LEU A 49 1.99 -5.74 -6.52
C LEU A 49 2.44 -5.29 -7.91
N GLU A 50 1.55 -4.74 -8.71
CA GLU A 50 1.92 -4.06 -9.97
C GLU A 50 2.93 -2.94 -9.69
N SER A 51 3.84 -2.67 -10.64
CA SER A 51 4.92 -1.68 -10.50
C SER A 51 4.38 -0.32 -10.05
N ASP A 52 3.26 0.11 -10.63
CA ASP A 52 2.57 1.36 -10.33
C ASP A 52 2.16 1.51 -8.85
N TYR A 53 2.00 0.42 -8.13
CA TYR A 53 1.68 0.40 -6.70
C TYR A 53 2.91 0.12 -5.84
N ARG A 54 3.79 -0.78 -6.31
CA ARG A 54 4.99 -1.20 -5.59
C ARG A 54 6.00 -0.08 -5.44
N GLU A 55 6.28 0.63 -6.54
CA GLU A 55 7.29 1.68 -6.58
C GLU A 55 7.01 2.83 -5.60
N PRO A 56 5.83 3.48 -5.60
CA PRO A 56 5.53 4.51 -4.61
C PRO A 56 5.51 3.95 -3.18
N LEU A 57 5.06 2.70 -2.97
CA LEU A 57 5.05 2.08 -1.64
C LEU A 57 6.48 1.89 -1.09
N LEU A 58 7.41 1.41 -1.91
CA LEU A 58 8.81 1.24 -1.49
C LEU A 58 9.49 2.58 -1.21
N LEU A 59 9.25 3.58 -2.05
CA LEU A 59 9.75 4.94 -1.83
C LEU A 59 9.24 5.52 -0.51
N GLN A 60 8.00 5.25 -0.13
CA GLN A 60 7.46 5.68 1.15
C GLN A 60 8.05 4.91 2.33
N VAL A 61 8.00 3.57 2.29
CA VAL A 61 8.32 2.72 3.46
C VAL A 61 9.82 2.57 3.68
N ILE A 62 10.59 2.40 2.62
CA ILE A 62 12.06 2.22 2.68
C ILE A 62 12.76 3.56 2.50
N GLY A 63 12.28 4.39 1.57
CA GLY A 63 12.87 5.69 1.29
C GLY A 63 12.48 6.80 2.26
N GLY A 64 11.40 6.62 3.04
CA GLY A 64 10.91 7.63 3.98
C GLY A 64 10.35 8.88 3.31
N PHE A 65 10.07 8.84 2.01
CA PHE A 65 9.61 10.00 1.25
C PHE A 65 8.13 10.28 1.48
N SER A 66 7.79 11.57 1.56
CA SER A 66 6.41 12.02 1.58
C SER A 66 5.72 11.77 0.23
N GLY A 67 4.38 11.71 0.22
CA GLY A 67 3.62 11.56 -1.01
C GLY A 67 3.86 12.69 -2.03
N LYS A 68 4.28 13.87 -1.57
CA LYS A 68 4.64 15.00 -2.44
C LYS A 68 6.00 14.76 -3.11
N GLU A 69 7.02 14.37 -2.35
CA GLU A 69 8.35 14.07 -2.88
C GLU A 69 8.30 12.90 -3.87
N ILE A 70 7.50 11.87 -3.57
CA ILE A 70 7.27 10.73 -4.48
C ILE A 70 6.60 11.20 -5.77
N ALA A 71 5.67 12.15 -5.71
CA ALA A 71 5.03 12.71 -6.88
C ALA A 71 6.03 13.44 -7.78
N ASP A 72 6.94 14.21 -7.19
CA ASP A 72 8.02 14.89 -7.91
C ASP A 72 9.01 13.89 -8.53
N MET A 73 9.40 12.83 -7.79
CA MET A 73 10.31 11.79 -8.27
C MET A 73 9.74 10.96 -9.43
N LEU A 74 8.47 10.58 -9.33
CA LEU A 74 7.79 9.76 -10.35
C LEU A 74 7.18 10.58 -11.48
N GLN A 75 7.27 11.92 -11.41
CA GLN A 75 6.64 12.85 -12.34
C GLN A 75 5.12 12.62 -12.48
N LEU A 76 4.45 12.44 -11.34
CA LEU A 76 3.01 12.19 -11.24
C LEU A 76 2.31 13.29 -10.45
N ASN A 77 0.98 13.35 -10.55
CA ASN A 77 0.18 14.16 -9.64
C ASN A 77 0.20 13.52 -8.23
N ASN A 78 0.34 14.33 -7.19
CA ASN A 78 0.22 13.90 -5.80
C ASN A 78 -1.05 13.08 -5.53
N ASN A 79 -2.20 13.45 -6.10
CA ASN A 79 -3.44 12.66 -5.97
C ASN A 79 -3.32 11.25 -6.57
N THR A 80 -2.56 11.10 -7.66
CA THR A 80 -2.29 9.80 -8.28
C THR A 80 -1.39 8.96 -7.38
N VAL A 81 -0.37 9.56 -6.77
CA VAL A 81 0.50 8.90 -5.79
C VAL A 81 -0.30 8.45 -4.57
N MET A 82 -1.10 9.33 -3.97
CA MET A 82 -1.94 8.98 -2.81
C MET A 82 -2.90 7.84 -3.13
N THR A 83 -3.51 7.84 -4.31
CA THR A 83 -4.38 6.74 -4.77
C THR A 83 -3.61 5.44 -4.94
N ARG A 84 -2.41 5.48 -5.52
CA ARG A 84 -1.56 4.29 -5.72
C ARG A 84 -1.09 3.72 -4.38
N LEU A 85 -0.67 4.57 -3.45
CA LEU A 85 -0.28 4.18 -2.08
C LEU A 85 -1.45 3.54 -1.32
N PHE A 86 -2.63 4.14 -1.38
CA PHE A 86 -3.84 3.56 -0.77
C PHE A 86 -4.13 2.17 -1.34
N ARG A 87 -4.16 2.03 -2.66
CA ARG A 87 -4.40 0.73 -3.31
C ARG A 87 -3.32 -0.31 -3.00
N ALA A 88 -2.06 0.10 -2.91
CA ALA A 88 -0.96 -0.78 -2.50
C ALA A 88 -1.21 -1.34 -1.11
N ARG A 89 -1.54 -0.48 -0.13
CA ARG A 89 -1.86 -0.87 1.24
C ARG A 89 -3.11 -1.75 1.32
N SER A 90 -4.20 -1.41 0.64
CA SER A 90 -5.41 -2.22 0.62
C SER A 90 -5.17 -3.62 0.03
N LYS A 91 -4.36 -3.72 -1.03
CA LYS A 91 -3.99 -5.03 -1.60
C LYS A 91 -3.19 -5.88 -0.62
N LEU A 92 -2.23 -5.30 0.09
CA LEU A 92 -1.46 -6.02 1.11
C LEU A 92 -2.35 -6.43 2.29
N ARG A 93 -3.20 -5.52 2.77
CA ARG A 93 -4.13 -5.79 3.88
C ARG A 93 -5.03 -6.99 3.57
N LYS A 94 -5.56 -7.05 2.35
CA LYS A 94 -6.39 -8.16 1.88
C LYS A 94 -5.62 -9.48 1.73
N GLU A 95 -4.34 -9.43 1.33
CA GLU A 95 -3.50 -10.64 1.23
C GLU A 95 -3.26 -11.28 2.62
N PHE A 96 -3.21 -10.47 3.67
CA PHE A 96 -2.97 -10.90 5.05
C PHE A 96 -4.23 -10.97 5.91
N ASP A 97 -5.41 -10.80 5.31
CA ASP A 97 -6.71 -10.76 6.00
C ASP A 97 -6.76 -9.80 7.20
N LEU A 98 -6.08 -8.66 7.07
CA LEU A 98 -5.96 -7.64 8.11
C LEU A 98 -7.13 -6.63 8.08
N ASP A 99 -8.21 -6.94 7.36
CA ASP A 99 -9.43 -6.13 7.33
C ASP A 99 -10.25 -6.37 8.62
N PRO A 100 -10.61 -5.34 9.39
CA PRO A 100 -11.36 -5.47 10.64
C PRO A 100 -12.82 -5.87 10.40
N ASP A 101 -13.25 -5.85 9.12
CA ASP A 101 -14.59 -6.22 8.68
C ASP A 101 -14.66 -7.66 8.13
N THR A 102 -13.58 -8.46 8.19
CA THR A 102 -13.62 -9.88 7.79
C THR A 102 -14.11 -10.82 8.90
N VAL A 103 -14.61 -10.31 10.03
CA VAL A 103 -15.41 -11.13 10.96
C VAL A 103 -16.71 -11.52 10.27
N ASP A 104 -16.93 -12.83 10.19
CA ASP A 104 -18.17 -13.54 9.87
C ASP A 104 -18.53 -13.68 8.39
N GLN A 105 -18.08 -14.80 7.82
CA GLN A 105 -18.93 -15.71 7.03
C GLN A 105 -18.27 -17.10 6.93
N GLU A 106 -18.22 -17.81 8.06
CA GLU A 106 -18.24 -19.28 8.08
C GLU A 106 -19.65 -19.71 8.52
N ASP A 107 -20.45 -20.22 7.58
CA ASP A 107 -21.42 -21.33 7.73
C ASP A 107 -22.10 -21.64 6.38
#